data_AF-A0A2G5EZK7-F1
#
_entry.id   AF-A0A2G5EZK7-F1
#
_cell.length_a   1.000
_cell.length_b   1.000
_cell.length_c   1.000
_cell.angle_alpha   90.00
_cell.angle_beta   90.00
_cell.angle_gamma   90.00
#
_symmetry.space_group_name_H-M   'P 1'
#
loop_
_entity.id
_entity.type
_entity.pdbx_description
1 polymer ?
#
loop_
_entity_poly.entity_id
_entity_poly.type
_entity_poly.pdbx_seq_one_letter_code
_entity_poly.pdbx_strand_id
1 'polypeptide(L)'
;MAIHRTRFVCFVFVLSFVVSVLGGKSYYDILQLSKGATEEQIKRAYRKLALKYHPDKNQGNEEANKKFTEISNAYEVLSDQEKRSIYDRYGEEGLKQHAASGGRGGGGGMNIQDLFSSFFGGGGGEEEEERIVKGDDVIVELEATLEDLYMGGTLKVWREKNVLKPAPGKRRCNCRNEVYHRQIGPGMFQQMTEQVCEQCPNVKYEREGYHVTVDIEKGMQDGQEVVFYEDGEPVIDGEPGDLKFRIFTAPHDQFKREGNDLHTTVTITLVSFFLLCFLFL
;
A
#
# COMPACT_ATOMS: atom_id res chain seq x y z
N MET A 1 -55.83 20.37 -15.13
CA MET A 1 -54.53 21.09 -15.12
C MET A 1 -53.44 20.45 -14.25
N ALA A 2 -53.71 19.47 -13.38
CA ALA A 2 -52.68 18.85 -12.52
C ALA A 2 -51.77 17.82 -13.21
N ILE A 3 -52.29 17.08 -14.20
CA ILE A 3 -51.57 15.96 -14.86
C ILE A 3 -50.43 16.43 -15.79
N HIS A 4 -50.55 17.64 -16.37
CA HIS A 4 -49.50 18.22 -17.21
C HIS A 4 -48.31 18.75 -16.38
N ARG A 5 -48.56 19.20 -15.14
CA ARG A 5 -47.52 19.68 -14.23
C ARG A 5 -46.64 18.55 -13.70
N THR A 6 -47.22 17.41 -13.33
CA THR A 6 -46.45 16.24 -12.89
C THR A 6 -45.62 15.60 -14.01
N ARG A 7 -46.14 15.55 -15.24
CA ARG A 7 -45.36 15.09 -16.40
C ARG A 7 -44.21 16.02 -16.75
N PHE A 8 -44.40 17.33 -16.65
CA PHE A 8 -43.34 18.31 -16.89
C PHE A 8 -42.26 18.27 -15.80
N VAL A 9 -42.64 18.12 -14.53
CA VAL A 9 -41.69 17.97 -13.41
C VAL A 9 -40.90 16.68 -13.52
N CYS A 10 -41.53 15.54 -13.86
CA CYS A 10 -40.81 14.29 -14.10
C CYS A 10 -39.89 14.39 -15.33
N PHE A 11 -40.31 15.08 -16.40
CA PHE A 11 -39.46 15.26 -17.58
C PHE A 11 -38.24 16.13 -17.27
N VAL A 12 -38.40 17.22 -16.53
CA VAL A 12 -37.28 18.07 -16.07
C VAL A 12 -36.34 17.31 -15.12
N PHE A 13 -36.87 16.47 -14.22
CA PHE A 13 -36.05 15.61 -13.36
C PHE A 13 -35.27 14.57 -14.15
N VAL A 14 -35.90 13.92 -15.14
CA VAL A 14 -35.23 12.95 -16.02
C VAL A 14 -34.19 13.66 -16.91
N LEU A 15 -34.49 14.85 -17.44
CA LEU A 15 -33.54 15.64 -18.23
C LEU A 15 -32.35 16.12 -17.38
N SER A 16 -32.59 16.53 -16.13
CA SER A 16 -31.53 16.84 -15.16
C SER A 16 -30.65 15.64 -14.84
N PHE A 17 -31.25 14.45 -14.73
CA PHE A 17 -30.51 13.21 -14.49
C PHE A 17 -29.70 12.79 -15.72
N VAL A 18 -30.24 12.96 -16.93
CA VAL A 18 -29.55 12.66 -18.20
C VAL A 18 -28.42 13.66 -18.48
N VAL A 19 -28.58 14.95 -18.16
CA VAL A 19 -27.51 15.97 -18.29
C VAL A 19 -26.34 15.69 -17.34
N SER A 20 -26.58 15.07 -16.19
CA SER A 20 -25.53 14.69 -15.24
C SER A 20 -24.66 13.51 -15.71
N VAL A 21 -25.14 12.71 -16.69
CA VAL A 21 -24.47 11.51 -17.21
C VAL A 21 -23.59 11.83 -18.43
N LEU A 22 -23.69 13.02 -19.01
CA LEU A 22 -22.92 13.46 -20.20
C LEU A 22 -21.64 14.23 -19.85
N GLY A 23 -21.13 14.12 -18.62
CA GLY A 23 -19.82 14.63 -18.25
C GLY A 23 -18.74 13.63 -18.62
N GLY A 24 -17.83 13.99 -19.54
CA GLY A 24 -16.61 13.20 -19.79
C GLY A 24 -15.87 12.94 -18.47
N LYS A 25 -15.29 11.74 -18.32
CA LYS A 25 -14.55 11.36 -17.10
C LYS A 25 -13.44 12.37 -16.85
N SER A 26 -13.44 13.04 -15.70
CA SER A 26 -12.35 13.93 -15.34
C SER A 26 -11.12 13.13 -14.89
N TYR A 27 -9.91 13.71 -14.98
CA TYR A 27 -8.69 13.08 -14.47
C TYR A 27 -8.76 12.82 -12.97
N TYR A 28 -9.50 13.65 -12.24
CA TYR A 28 -9.82 13.41 -10.83
C TYR A 28 -10.70 12.17 -10.65
N ASP A 29 -11.71 11.94 -11.51
CA ASP A 29 -12.55 10.74 -11.46
C ASP A 29 -11.77 9.46 -11.80
N ILE A 30 -10.82 9.55 -12.74
CA ILE A 30 -9.93 8.43 -13.11
C ILE A 30 -9.05 8.02 -11.92
N LEU A 31 -8.51 8.99 -11.18
CA LEU A 31 -7.74 8.75 -9.95
C LEU A 31 -8.61 8.53 -8.71
N GLN A 32 -9.94 8.58 -8.83
CA GLN A 32 -10.89 8.45 -7.71
C GLN A 32 -10.71 9.50 -6.62
N LEU A 33 -10.43 10.74 -7.03
CA LEU A 33 -10.20 11.90 -6.16
C LEU A 33 -11.22 13.00 -6.42
N SER A 34 -11.40 13.90 -5.45
CA SER A 34 -12.20 15.11 -5.62
C SER A 34 -11.38 16.22 -6.31
N LYS A 35 -12.08 17.10 -7.04
CA LYS A 35 -11.50 18.33 -7.59
C LYS A 35 -11.08 19.23 -6.43
N GLY A 36 -9.78 19.29 -6.15
CA GLY A 36 -9.21 19.95 -4.97
C GLY A 36 -8.27 19.07 -4.14
N ALA A 37 -8.02 17.83 -4.56
CA ALA A 37 -7.06 16.94 -3.90
C ALA A 37 -5.64 17.55 -3.84
N THR A 38 -4.95 17.34 -2.72
CA THR A 38 -3.55 17.75 -2.55
C THR A 38 -2.63 16.89 -3.42
N GLU A 39 -1.43 17.39 -3.72
CA GLU A 39 -0.44 16.66 -4.52
C GLU A 39 -0.07 15.30 -3.91
N GLU A 40 0.05 15.24 -2.58
CA GLU A 40 0.28 14.00 -1.83
C GLU A 40 -0.85 12.98 -2.03
N GLN A 41 -2.11 13.44 -2.04
CA GLN A 41 -3.27 12.59 -2.29
C GLN A 41 -3.29 12.07 -3.73
N ILE A 42 -2.90 12.89 -4.70
CA ILE A 42 -2.73 12.50 -6.11
C ILE A 42 -1.63 11.44 -6.25
N LYS A 43 -0.46 11.65 -5.64
CA LYS A 43 0.66 10.68 -5.65
C LYS A 43 0.28 9.36 -4.96
N ARG A 44 -0.48 9.41 -3.86
CA ARG A 44 -0.96 8.22 -3.14
C ARG A 44 -1.99 7.43 -3.94
N ALA A 45 -2.95 8.12 -4.58
CA ALA A 45 -3.96 7.48 -5.42
C ALA A 45 -3.36 6.83 -6.66
N TYR A 46 -2.43 7.52 -7.33
CA TYR A 46 -1.68 6.97 -8.46
C TYR A 46 -0.94 5.69 -8.07
N ARG A 47 -0.14 5.70 -6.99
CA ARG A 47 0.59 4.51 -6.52
C ARG A 47 -0.34 3.32 -6.30
N LYS A 48 -1.49 3.54 -5.64
CA LYS A 48 -2.48 2.50 -5.36
C LYS A 48 -3.08 1.90 -6.64
N LEU A 49 -3.43 2.74 -7.62
CA LEU A 49 -4.06 2.32 -8.86
C LEU A 49 -3.06 1.72 -9.86
N ALA A 50 -1.84 2.26 -9.94
CA ALA A 50 -0.74 1.74 -10.76
C ALA A 50 -0.33 0.33 -10.32
N LEU A 51 -0.25 0.07 -9.01
CA LEU A 51 -0.01 -1.29 -8.48
C LEU A 51 -1.13 -2.27 -8.83
N LYS A 52 -2.38 -1.80 -8.87
CA LYS A 52 -3.57 -2.62 -9.15
C LYS A 52 -3.67 -3.01 -10.63
N TYR A 53 -3.38 -2.07 -11.52
CA TYR A 53 -3.49 -2.25 -12.98
C TYR A 53 -2.14 -2.45 -13.67
N HIS A 54 -1.10 -2.81 -12.92
CA HIS A 54 0.23 -3.01 -13.46
C HIS A 54 0.22 -4.10 -14.56
N PRO A 55 0.87 -3.88 -15.71
CA PRO A 55 0.86 -4.82 -16.84
C PRO A 55 1.48 -6.18 -16.48
N ASP A 56 2.46 -6.21 -15.58
CA ASP A 56 3.09 -7.45 -15.12
C ASP A 56 2.15 -8.34 -14.30
N LYS A 57 1.22 -7.76 -13.53
CA LYS A 57 0.23 -8.51 -12.73
C LYS A 57 -1.03 -8.86 -13.51
N ASN A 58 -1.28 -8.18 -14.62
CA ASN A 58 -2.49 -8.29 -15.44
C ASN A 58 -2.15 -8.63 -16.90
N GLN A 59 -1.23 -9.58 -17.11
CA GLN A 59 -0.77 -9.98 -18.43
C GLN A 59 -1.94 -10.51 -19.28
N GLY A 60 -2.11 -9.97 -20.49
CA GLY A 60 -3.17 -10.37 -21.43
C GLY A 60 -4.54 -9.69 -21.22
N ASN A 61 -4.69 -8.79 -20.25
CA ASN A 61 -5.94 -8.05 -20.05
C ASN A 61 -5.87 -6.65 -20.70
N GLU A 62 -6.48 -6.51 -21.89
CA GLU A 62 -6.53 -5.24 -22.62
C GLU A 62 -7.25 -4.11 -21.85
N GLU A 63 -8.24 -4.43 -21.01
CA GLU A 63 -8.95 -3.42 -20.22
C GLU A 63 -8.09 -2.87 -19.08
N ALA A 64 -7.27 -3.72 -18.45
CA ALA A 64 -6.31 -3.30 -17.43
C ALA A 64 -5.24 -2.38 -18.02
N ASN A 65 -4.75 -2.69 -19.22
CA ASN A 65 -3.80 -1.84 -19.95
C ASN A 65 -4.42 -0.49 -20.31
N LYS A 66 -5.65 -0.46 -20.82
CA LYS A 66 -6.36 0.81 -21.12
C LYS A 66 -6.51 1.67 -19.87
N LYS A 67 -6.93 1.07 -18.74
CA LYS A 67 -7.04 1.77 -17.45
C LYS A 67 -5.69 2.28 -16.95
N PHE A 68 -4.63 1.49 -17.08
CA PHE A 68 -3.29 1.89 -16.68
C PHE A 68 -2.80 3.11 -17.49
N THR A 69 -3.06 3.14 -18.79
CA THR A 69 -2.78 4.30 -19.65
C THR A 69 -3.58 5.53 -19.22
N GLU A 70 -4.88 5.37 -18.96
CA GLU A 70 -5.74 6.47 -18.47
C GLU A 70 -5.25 7.03 -17.12
N ILE A 71 -4.87 6.16 -16.18
CA ILE A 71 -4.35 6.53 -14.85
C ILE A 71 -3.01 7.28 -14.97
N SER A 72 -2.15 6.85 -15.89
CA SER A 72 -0.84 7.47 -16.09
C SER A 72 -0.96 8.86 -16.73
N ASN A 73 -1.84 9.01 -17.73
CA ASN A 73 -2.16 10.30 -18.33
C ASN A 73 -2.77 11.27 -17.30
N ALA A 74 -3.66 10.77 -16.44
CA ALA A 74 -4.26 11.58 -15.37
C ALA A 74 -3.21 12.07 -14.37
N TYR A 75 -2.26 11.21 -14.00
CA TYR A 75 -1.18 11.58 -13.08
C TYR A 75 -0.25 12.62 -13.69
N GLU A 76 0.19 12.46 -14.95
CA GLU A 76 1.10 13.40 -15.61
C GLU A 76 0.54 14.83 -15.66
N VAL A 77 -0.77 14.97 -15.89
CA VAL A 77 -1.45 16.27 -15.93
C VAL A 77 -1.64 16.85 -14.53
N LEU A 78 -1.95 16.01 -13.54
CA LEU A 78 -2.29 16.46 -12.19
C LEU A 78 -1.08 16.61 -11.26
N SER A 79 0.07 16.01 -11.60
CA SER A 79 1.32 16.14 -10.85
C SER A 79 2.03 17.47 -11.13
N ASP A 80 1.94 17.96 -12.37
CA ASP A 80 2.55 19.24 -12.75
C ASP A 80 1.60 20.40 -12.44
N GLN A 81 2.06 21.36 -11.64
CA GLN A 81 1.24 22.48 -11.19
C GLN A 81 0.77 23.38 -12.33
N GLU A 82 1.57 23.54 -13.39
CA GLU A 82 1.20 24.32 -14.58
C GLU A 82 0.15 23.58 -15.40
N LYS A 83 0.38 22.30 -15.74
CA LYS A 83 -0.58 21.48 -16.49
C LYS A 83 -1.90 21.32 -15.74
N ARG A 84 -1.84 21.14 -14.42
CA ARG A 84 -3.01 21.06 -13.54
C ARG A 84 -3.82 22.35 -13.58
N SER A 85 -3.16 23.50 -13.51
CA SER A 85 -3.84 24.81 -13.58
C SER A 85 -4.54 25.04 -14.93
N ILE A 86 -3.94 24.58 -16.03
CA ILE A 86 -4.51 24.67 -17.37
C ILE A 86 -5.71 23.73 -17.50
N TYR A 87 -5.58 22.50 -16.99
CA TYR A 87 -6.67 21.52 -16.95
C TYR A 87 -7.86 22.00 -16.10
N ASP A 88 -7.59 22.55 -14.92
CA ASP A 88 -8.64 23.04 -14.01
C ASP A 88 -9.38 24.25 -14.61
N ARG A 89 -8.72 25.06 -15.45
CA ARG A 89 -9.29 26.27 -16.07
C ARG A 89 -9.98 26.03 -17.41
N TYR A 90 -9.43 25.14 -18.24
CA TYR A 90 -9.82 24.97 -19.65
C TYR A 90 -10.15 23.52 -20.02
N GLY A 91 -10.07 22.58 -19.08
CA GLY A 91 -10.32 21.16 -19.32
C GLY A 91 -9.28 20.51 -20.24
N GLU A 92 -9.64 19.37 -20.81
CA GLU A 92 -8.76 18.59 -21.70
C GLU A 92 -8.45 19.33 -23.01
N GLU A 93 -9.34 20.22 -23.46
CA GLU A 93 -9.16 21.03 -24.67
C GLU A 93 -8.04 22.07 -24.51
N GLY A 94 -7.91 22.67 -23.32
CA GLY A 94 -6.82 23.60 -23.02
C GLY A 94 -5.44 22.94 -22.99
N LEU A 95 -5.36 21.69 -22.53
CA LEU A 95 -4.13 20.90 -22.59
C LEU A 95 -3.71 20.59 -24.02
N LYS A 96 -4.67 20.24 -24.90
CA LYS A 96 -4.41 19.98 -26.32
C LYS A 96 -3.93 21.24 -27.05
N GLN A 97 -4.47 22.40 -26.71
CA GLN A 97 -4.03 23.68 -27.27
C GLN A 97 -2.64 24.09 -26.76
N HIS A 98 -2.33 23.83 -25.48
CA HIS A 98 -1.01 24.07 -24.90
C HIS A 98 0.07 23.13 -25.49
N ALA A 99 -0.30 21.88 -25.80
CA ALA A 99 0.56 20.94 -26.53
C ALA A 99 0.79 21.35 -28.01
N ALA A 100 -0.17 22.04 -28.63
CA ALA A 100 -0.08 22.50 -30.02
C ALA A 100 0.63 23.85 -30.21
N SER A 101 0.75 24.68 -29.16
CA SER A 101 1.29 26.05 -29.25
C SER A 101 2.78 26.21 -28.94
N GLY A 102 3.54 25.12 -28.85
CA GLY A 102 5.01 25.18 -28.78
C GLY A 102 5.58 25.37 -27.37
N GLY A 103 4.88 24.92 -26.34
CA GLY A 103 5.47 24.67 -25.02
C GLY A 103 6.56 23.60 -25.14
N ARG A 104 7.76 23.91 -24.64
CA ARG A 104 8.98 23.11 -24.77
C ARG A 104 8.86 21.78 -24.02
N GLY A 105 8.27 20.78 -24.66
CA GLY A 105 8.17 19.39 -24.20
C GLY A 105 7.75 18.50 -25.36
N GLY A 106 8.71 17.83 -25.99
CA GLY A 106 8.51 17.05 -27.21
C GLY A 106 7.51 15.90 -27.05
N GLY A 107 6.68 15.69 -28.08
CA GLY A 107 5.65 14.66 -28.05
C GLY A 107 5.06 14.36 -29.42
N GLY A 108 5.89 14.25 -30.45
CA GLY A 108 5.51 13.65 -31.73
C GLY A 108 5.79 12.15 -31.71
N GLY A 109 4.75 11.33 -31.52
CA GLY A 109 4.72 9.94 -31.99
C GLY A 109 5.74 8.95 -31.44
N MET A 110 6.31 9.15 -30.25
CA MET A 110 7.12 8.12 -29.61
C MET A 110 6.20 7.17 -28.83
N ASN A 111 6.31 5.86 -29.11
CA ASN A 111 5.58 4.82 -28.40
C ASN A 111 5.73 5.03 -26.88
N ILE A 112 4.59 5.09 -26.18
CA ILE A 112 4.55 5.30 -24.73
C ILE A 112 5.28 4.16 -24.00
N GLN A 113 5.33 2.96 -24.59
CA GLN A 113 6.17 1.84 -24.12
C GLN A 113 7.68 2.14 -24.18
N ASP A 114 8.15 2.87 -25.20
CA ASP A 114 9.56 3.23 -25.38
C ASP A 114 9.97 4.45 -24.55
N LEU A 115 9.03 5.37 -24.31
CA LEU A 115 9.21 6.46 -23.35
C LEU A 115 9.18 5.93 -21.91
N PHE A 116 8.32 4.96 -21.61
CA PHE A 116 8.27 4.28 -20.32
C PHE A 116 9.52 3.40 -20.10
N SER A 117 10.03 2.69 -21.10
CA SER A 117 11.29 1.94 -20.96
C SER A 117 12.53 2.83 -20.92
N SER A 118 12.51 4.02 -21.52
CA SER A 118 13.63 4.98 -21.38
C SER A 118 13.58 5.75 -20.06
N PHE A 119 12.39 5.96 -19.49
CA PHE A 119 12.18 6.64 -18.21
C PHE A 119 12.25 5.70 -16.99
N PHE A 120 11.91 4.41 -17.15
CA PHE A 120 11.95 3.38 -16.10
C PHE A 120 12.98 2.25 -16.35
N GLY A 121 13.66 2.20 -17.49
CA GLY A 121 14.47 1.05 -17.89
C GLY A 121 15.80 1.35 -18.60
N GLY A 122 16.30 2.58 -18.58
CA GLY A 122 17.51 2.91 -19.34
C GLY A 122 18.11 4.27 -19.05
N GLY A 123 18.40 4.55 -17.79
CA GLY A 123 19.05 5.80 -17.41
C GLY A 123 19.22 5.87 -15.90
N GLY A 124 20.25 5.19 -15.39
CA GLY A 124 20.66 5.27 -13.99
C GLY A 124 21.15 6.67 -13.63
N GLY A 125 20.20 7.59 -13.45
CA GLY A 125 20.27 8.60 -12.43
C GLY A 125 19.63 7.98 -11.20
N GLU A 126 20.43 7.38 -10.33
CA GLU A 126 20.07 7.21 -8.93
C GLU A 126 19.84 8.62 -8.36
N GLU A 127 18.64 9.16 -8.56
CA GLU A 127 18.05 9.94 -7.48
C GLU A 127 17.90 8.92 -6.35
N GLU A 128 18.86 8.94 -5.43
CA GLU A 128 18.73 8.39 -4.10
C GLU A 128 17.50 9.06 -3.46
N GLU A 129 16.29 8.61 -3.81
CA GLU A 129 15.18 8.68 -2.87
C GLU A 129 15.74 8.01 -1.62
N GLU A 130 16.00 8.80 -0.58
CA GLU A 130 16.40 8.32 0.74
C GLU A 130 15.38 7.26 1.15
N ARG A 131 15.70 6.00 0.87
CA ARG A 131 14.87 4.88 1.27
C ARG A 131 14.96 4.87 2.77
N ILE A 132 13.90 5.36 3.42
CA ILE A 132 13.75 5.23 4.87
C ILE A 132 14.02 3.77 5.20
N VAL A 133 15.07 3.53 5.97
CA VAL A 133 15.51 2.18 6.27
C VAL A 133 14.42 1.55 7.14
N LYS A 134 13.72 0.54 6.62
CA LYS A 134 12.72 -0.19 7.39
C LYS A 134 13.40 -1.33 8.14
N GLY A 135 13.04 -1.51 9.40
CA GLY A 135 13.46 -2.64 10.22
C GLY A 135 12.85 -3.97 9.79
N ASP A 136 13.40 -5.04 10.34
CA ASP A 136 12.97 -6.40 10.02
C ASP A 136 11.58 -6.69 10.62
N ASP A 137 10.75 -7.38 9.84
CA ASP A 137 9.46 -7.88 10.30
C ASP A 137 9.65 -9.08 11.25
N VAL A 138 8.84 -9.14 12.31
CA VAL A 138 8.84 -10.23 13.29
C VAL A 138 7.61 -11.09 13.09
N ILE A 139 7.77 -12.39 12.86
CA ILE A 139 6.67 -13.35 12.72
C ILE A 139 6.63 -14.25 13.95
N VAL A 140 5.49 -14.28 14.65
CA VAL A 140 5.27 -15.11 15.84
C VAL A 140 4.14 -16.09 15.55
N GLU A 141 4.43 -17.38 15.66
CA GLU A 141 3.44 -18.43 15.48
C GLU A 141 2.72 -18.70 16.81
N LEU A 142 1.40 -18.60 16.81
CA LEU A 142 0.55 -18.83 17.99
C LEU A 142 -0.39 -19.99 17.73
N GLU A 143 -0.52 -20.87 18.72
CA GLU A 143 -1.50 -21.94 18.72
C GLU A 143 -2.77 -21.47 19.44
N ALA A 144 -3.89 -21.50 18.73
CA ALA A 144 -5.22 -21.18 19.26
C ALA A 144 -6.05 -22.45 19.42
N THR A 145 -6.82 -22.55 20.50
CA THR A 145 -7.70 -23.70 20.72
C THR A 145 -8.84 -23.72 19.71
N LEU A 146 -9.41 -24.91 19.47
CA LEU A 146 -10.56 -25.06 18.56
C LEU A 146 -11.76 -24.24 19.05
N GLU A 147 -11.94 -24.17 20.37
CA GLU A 147 -12.98 -23.41 21.05
C GLU A 147 -12.81 -21.90 20.80
N ASP A 148 -11.59 -21.38 20.94
CA ASP A 148 -11.29 -19.96 20.68
C ASP A 148 -11.50 -19.59 19.21
N LEU A 149 -11.11 -20.48 18.29
CA LEU A 149 -11.32 -20.28 16.86
C LEU A 149 -12.81 -20.30 16.48
N TYR A 150 -13.63 -21.10 17.17
CA TYR A 150 -15.06 -21.18 16.88
C TYR A 150 -15.85 -20.04 17.54
N MET A 151 -15.60 -19.78 18.82
CA MET A 151 -16.35 -18.78 19.61
C MET A 151 -15.81 -17.36 19.41
N GLY A 152 -14.58 -17.21 18.93
CA GLY A 152 -13.83 -15.97 18.96
C GLY A 152 -13.27 -15.73 20.37
N GLY A 153 -12.06 -15.19 20.44
CA GLY A 153 -11.34 -15.05 21.71
C GLY A 153 -10.25 -14.00 21.63
N THR A 154 -9.52 -13.83 22.73
CA THR A 154 -8.36 -12.94 22.80
C THR A 154 -7.21 -13.66 23.46
N LEU A 155 -6.06 -13.77 22.78
CA LEU A 155 -4.84 -14.36 23.33
C LEU A 155 -3.92 -13.26 23.85
N LYS A 156 -3.42 -13.42 25.07
CA LYS A 156 -2.42 -12.52 25.66
C LYS A 156 -1.04 -13.17 25.55
N VAL A 157 -0.14 -12.53 24.82
CA VAL A 157 1.22 -13.02 24.59
C VAL A 157 2.20 -12.07 25.26
N TRP A 158 3.15 -12.61 26.03
CA TRP A 158 4.27 -11.82 26.54
C TRP A 158 5.32 -11.66 25.45
N ARG A 159 5.71 -10.43 25.16
CA ARG A 159 6.69 -10.11 24.13
C ARG A 159 7.81 -9.27 24.73
N GLU A 160 9.04 -9.63 24.42
CA GLU A 160 10.22 -8.77 24.64
C GLU A 160 10.61 -8.10 23.32
N LYS A 161 10.78 -6.78 23.35
CA LYS A 161 11.17 -5.95 22.21
C LYS A 161 12.36 -5.09 22.58
N ASN A 162 13.29 -4.89 21.64
CA ASN A 162 14.31 -3.87 21.79
C ASN A 162 13.68 -2.49 21.53
N VAL A 163 13.93 -1.51 22.37
CA VAL A 163 13.51 -0.10 22.17
C VAL A 163 14.74 0.80 22.13
N LEU A 164 14.68 1.84 21.29
CA LEU A 164 15.74 2.84 21.19
C LEU A 164 15.55 3.88 22.29
N LYS A 165 16.51 3.96 23.23
CA LYS A 165 16.54 4.98 24.28
C LYS A 165 17.67 5.98 24.05
N PRO A 166 17.48 7.27 24.41
CA PRO A 166 18.53 8.26 24.32
C PRO A 166 19.70 7.89 25.26
N ALA A 167 20.91 7.99 24.74
CA ALA A 167 22.16 7.75 25.45
C ALA A 167 23.02 9.03 25.46
N PRO A 168 23.91 9.20 26.46
CA PRO A 168 24.82 10.33 26.45
C PRO A 168 25.76 10.29 25.24
N GLY A 169 26.08 11.48 24.71
CA GLY A 169 26.96 11.66 23.55
C GLY A 169 26.22 11.99 22.25
N LYS A 170 27.00 12.25 21.20
CA LYS A 170 26.51 12.44 19.82
C LYS A 170 27.14 11.39 18.93
N ARG A 171 26.36 10.86 17.99
CA ARG A 171 26.84 9.93 16.95
C ARG A 171 26.87 10.65 15.59
N ARG A 172 27.68 10.12 14.67
CA ARG A 172 27.70 10.60 13.28
C ARG A 172 26.59 9.88 12.50
N CYS A 173 25.79 10.63 11.76
CA CYS A 173 24.66 10.15 10.95
C CYS A 173 24.66 10.88 9.60
N ASN A 174 23.85 10.42 8.64
CA ASN A 174 23.68 11.07 7.33
C ASN A 174 25.01 11.45 6.66
N CYS A 175 25.96 10.51 6.68
CA CYS A 175 27.28 10.73 6.14
C CYS A 175 27.25 10.71 4.60
N ARG A 176 27.60 11.83 3.98
CA ARG A 176 27.71 11.96 2.53
C ARG A 176 29.14 12.30 2.11
N ASN A 177 29.53 11.84 0.93
CA ASN A 177 30.84 12.17 0.37
C ASN A 177 30.73 13.48 -0.41
N GLU A 178 31.36 14.53 0.09
CA GLU A 178 31.46 15.81 -0.61
C GLU A 178 32.82 15.93 -1.30
N VAL A 179 32.79 16.35 -2.56
CA VAL A 179 33.99 16.61 -3.35
C VAL A 179 34.33 18.09 -3.20
N TYR A 180 35.54 18.41 -2.74
CA TYR A 180 36.03 19.79 -2.72
C TYR A 180 37.37 19.91 -3.45
N HIS A 181 37.61 21.08 -4.04
CA HIS A 181 38.86 21.38 -4.73
C HIS A 181 39.80 22.13 -3.79
N ARG A 182 41.02 21.62 -3.60
CA ARG A 182 42.08 22.28 -2.84
C ARG A 182 43.17 22.75 -3.79
N GLN A 183 43.47 24.06 -3.78
CA GLN A 183 44.58 24.61 -4.54
C GLN A 183 45.91 24.33 -3.81
N ILE A 184 46.82 23.61 -4.46
CA ILE A 184 48.13 23.24 -3.89
C ILE A 184 49.23 24.14 -4.42
N GLY A 185 48.99 24.82 -5.55
CA GLY A 185 49.90 25.81 -6.10
C GLY A 185 49.24 26.67 -7.18
N PRO A 186 49.97 27.64 -7.76
CA PRO A 186 49.47 28.47 -8.85
C PRO A 186 49.05 27.57 -10.03
N GLY A 187 47.76 27.55 -10.37
CA GLY A 187 47.22 26.73 -11.47
C GLY A 187 47.06 25.23 -11.19
N MET A 188 47.37 24.73 -9.98
CA MET A 188 47.20 23.31 -9.62
C MET A 188 46.11 23.13 -8.57
N PHE A 189 44.99 22.52 -8.98
CA PHE A 189 43.88 22.14 -8.10
C PHE A 189 43.85 20.62 -7.95
N GLN A 190 43.77 20.12 -6.71
CA GLN A 190 43.53 18.71 -6.42
C GLN A 190 42.08 18.54 -5.96
N GLN A 191 41.36 17.62 -6.59
CA GLN A 191 40.05 17.18 -6.14
C GLN A 191 40.23 16.20 -4.98
N MET A 192 39.69 16.54 -3.81
CA MET A 192 39.68 15.67 -2.62
C MET A 192 38.23 15.36 -2.27
N THR A 193 37.98 14.13 -1.81
CA THR A 193 36.69 13.72 -1.25
C THR A 193 36.79 13.73 0.27
N GLU A 194 35.84 14.37 0.94
CA GLU A 194 35.71 14.34 2.39
C GLU A 194 34.31 13.85 2.75
N GLN A 195 34.25 12.95 3.73
CA GLN A 195 32.99 12.43 4.24
C GLN A 195 32.45 13.41 5.28
N VAL A 196 31.42 14.16 4.90
CA VAL A 196 30.74 15.10 5.78
C VAL A 196 29.56 14.37 6.42
N CYS A 197 29.54 14.31 7.74
CA CYS A 197 28.48 13.68 8.51
C CYS A 197 27.80 14.69 9.43
N GLU A 198 26.50 14.51 9.64
CA GLU A 198 25.74 15.23 10.64
C GLU A 198 25.97 14.64 12.05
N GLN A 199 25.70 15.44 13.09
CA GLN A 199 25.80 15.00 14.49
C GLN A 199 24.40 14.72 15.07
N CYS A 200 23.99 13.46 15.09
CA CYS A 200 22.73 13.02 15.67
C CYS A 200 22.86 12.69 17.17
N PRO A 201 21.75 12.71 17.93
CA PRO A 201 21.70 12.16 19.28
C PRO A 201 22.12 10.68 19.31
N ASN A 202 22.87 10.31 20.33
CA ASN A 202 23.24 8.91 20.54
C ASN A 202 22.04 8.12 21.09
N VAL A 203 21.86 6.89 20.63
CA VAL A 203 20.79 5.99 21.06
C VAL A 203 21.36 4.63 21.39
N LYS A 204 20.75 3.95 22.37
CA LYS A 204 21.10 2.58 22.78
C LYS A 204 19.86 1.69 22.68
N TYR A 205 20.08 0.42 22.40
CA TYR A 205 19.03 -0.59 22.49
C TYR A 205 18.85 -1.02 23.95
N GLU A 206 17.61 -1.03 24.41
CA GLU A 206 17.23 -1.56 25.72
C GLU A 206 16.06 -2.54 25.53
N ARG A 207 16.07 -3.68 26.23
CA ARG A 207 14.99 -4.66 26.14
C ARG A 207 13.85 -4.29 27.08
N GLU A 208 12.66 -4.18 26.53
CA GLU A 208 11.42 -3.96 27.27
C GLU A 208 10.41 -5.07 26.95
N GLY A 209 9.76 -5.59 28.00
CA GLY A 209 8.74 -6.62 27.88
C GLY A 209 7.34 -6.07 28.12
N TYR A 210 6.37 -6.43 27.28
CA TYR A 210 4.97 -6.07 27.46
C TYR A 210 4.04 -7.17 26.94
N HIS A 211 2.78 -7.12 27.36
CA HIS A 211 1.75 -8.05 26.88
C HIS A 211 1.07 -7.48 25.63
N VAL A 212 1.04 -8.28 24.56
CA VAL A 212 0.27 -8.01 23.34
C VAL A 212 -1.01 -8.85 23.39
N THR A 213 -2.15 -8.21 23.15
CA THR A 213 -3.45 -8.87 23.00
C THR A 213 -3.72 -9.10 21.52
N VAL A 214 -3.85 -10.36 21.11
CA VAL A 214 -4.21 -10.76 19.76
C VAL A 214 -5.67 -11.20 19.76
N ASP A 215 -6.49 -10.53 18.96
CA ASP A 215 -7.90 -10.85 18.81
C ASP A 215 -8.07 -11.95 17.75
N ILE A 216 -8.74 -13.04 18.13
CA ILE A 216 -9.06 -14.17 17.25
C ILE A 216 -10.49 -13.98 16.75
N GLU A 217 -10.61 -13.80 15.43
CA GLU A 217 -11.90 -13.75 14.76
C GLU A 217 -12.55 -15.13 14.68
N LYS A 218 -13.89 -15.16 14.69
CA LYS A 218 -14.65 -16.40 14.59
C LYS A 218 -14.42 -17.07 13.24
N GLY A 219 -14.08 -18.35 13.25
CA GLY A 219 -13.85 -19.14 12.05
C GLY A 219 -12.49 -18.88 11.39
N MET A 220 -11.55 -18.24 12.08
CA MET A 220 -10.20 -17.99 11.57
C MET A 220 -9.56 -19.28 11.04
N GLN A 221 -8.87 -19.19 9.91
CA GLN A 221 -8.22 -20.34 9.26
C GLN A 221 -6.77 -20.47 9.71
N ASP A 222 -6.24 -21.69 9.57
CA ASP A 222 -4.83 -21.97 9.85
C ASP A 222 -3.91 -21.15 8.94
N GLY A 223 -2.91 -20.51 9.54
CA GLY A 223 -1.94 -19.68 8.86
C GLY A 223 -2.42 -18.26 8.56
N GLN A 224 -3.62 -17.86 9.01
CA GLN A 224 -4.07 -16.48 8.92
C GLN A 224 -3.25 -15.57 9.85
N GLU A 225 -2.94 -14.37 9.39
CA GLU A 225 -2.03 -13.43 10.08
C GLU A 225 -2.77 -12.21 10.65
N VAL A 226 -2.42 -11.83 11.88
CA VAL A 226 -2.80 -10.55 12.50
C VAL A 226 -1.59 -9.64 12.51
N VAL A 227 -1.68 -8.49 11.85
CA VAL A 227 -0.55 -7.57 11.65
C VAL A 227 -0.64 -6.37 12.60
N PHE A 228 0.43 -6.13 13.34
CA PHE A 228 0.68 -4.95 14.16
C PHE A 228 1.75 -4.11 13.46
N TYR A 229 1.33 -2.99 12.89
CA TYR A 229 2.20 -2.08 12.14
C TYR A 229 3.22 -1.40 13.04
N GLU A 230 4.45 -1.23 12.53
CA GLU A 230 5.56 -0.55 13.23
C GLU A 230 5.95 -1.18 14.57
N ASP A 231 5.45 -2.39 14.85
CA ASP A 231 5.74 -3.06 16.10
C ASP A 231 6.91 -4.04 15.99
N GLY A 232 7.53 -4.27 14.84
CA GLY A 232 8.68 -5.17 14.63
C GLY A 232 10.00 -4.71 15.24
N GLU A 233 11.14 -5.10 14.64
CA GLU A 233 12.47 -4.70 15.12
C GLU A 233 12.76 -3.23 14.76
N PRO A 234 13.27 -2.40 15.70
CA PRO A 234 13.60 -1.02 15.40
C PRO A 234 14.99 -0.87 14.77
N VAL A 235 15.10 0.08 13.85
CA VAL A 235 16.36 0.48 13.21
C VAL A 235 16.68 1.93 13.56
N ILE A 236 17.97 2.22 13.71
CA ILE A 236 18.46 3.58 13.96
C ILE A 236 18.26 4.41 12.69
N ASP A 237 17.66 5.60 12.81
CA ASP A 237 17.31 6.48 11.67
C ASP A 237 16.33 5.85 10.67
N GLY A 238 15.54 4.88 11.13
CA GLY A 238 14.62 4.12 10.30
C GLY A 238 13.24 3.94 10.93
N GLU A 239 12.31 3.43 10.13
CA GLU A 239 11.01 2.97 10.61
C GLU A 239 11.12 1.53 11.13
N PRO A 240 10.48 1.17 12.25
CA PRO A 240 10.42 -0.22 12.68
C PRO A 240 9.74 -1.14 11.66
N GLY A 241 10.09 -2.42 11.69
CA GLY A 241 9.36 -3.45 10.94
C GLY A 241 7.94 -3.67 11.45
N ASP A 242 7.22 -4.65 10.88
CA ASP A 242 5.89 -5.06 11.34
C ASP A 242 5.95 -6.32 12.21
N LEU A 243 5.05 -6.46 13.18
CA LEU A 243 4.86 -7.68 13.95
C LEU A 243 3.65 -8.45 13.41
N LYS A 244 3.84 -9.71 13.02
CA LYS A 244 2.82 -10.56 12.42
C LYS A 244 2.61 -11.78 13.30
N PHE A 245 1.40 -11.95 13.83
CA PHE A 245 1.01 -13.17 14.54
C PHE A 245 0.34 -14.11 13.57
N ARG A 246 0.94 -15.28 13.35
CA ARG A 246 0.38 -16.33 12.51
C ARG A 246 -0.32 -17.35 13.38
N ILE A 247 -1.62 -17.51 13.21
CA ILE A 247 -2.44 -18.35 14.07
C ILE A 247 -2.59 -19.74 13.47
N PHE A 248 -2.36 -20.77 14.28
CA PHE A 248 -2.54 -22.18 13.95
C PHE A 248 -3.52 -22.83 14.92
N THR A 249 -4.31 -23.79 14.44
CA THR A 249 -5.17 -24.61 15.30
C THR A 249 -4.30 -25.53 16.17
N ALA A 250 -4.45 -25.40 17.49
CA ALA A 250 -3.83 -26.30 18.45
C ALA A 250 -4.40 -27.72 18.28
N PRO A 251 -3.58 -28.77 18.47
CA PRO A 251 -4.07 -30.14 18.42
C PRO A 251 -5.11 -30.38 19.53
N HIS A 252 -6.28 -30.90 19.17
CA HIS A 252 -7.37 -31.20 20.11
C HIS A 252 -7.54 -32.72 20.27
N ASP A 253 -7.86 -33.18 21.48
CA ASP A 253 -7.88 -34.61 21.85
C ASP A 253 -8.94 -35.42 21.09
N GLN A 254 -10.10 -34.82 20.83
CA GLN A 254 -11.26 -35.51 20.24
C GLN A 254 -11.54 -35.14 18.80
N PHE A 255 -11.03 -33.99 18.35
CA PHE A 255 -11.47 -33.36 17.11
C PHE A 255 -10.27 -32.94 16.29
N LYS A 256 -10.32 -33.24 14.99
CA LYS A 256 -9.36 -32.75 14.01
C LYS A 256 -10.09 -31.86 13.02
N ARG A 257 -9.68 -30.59 12.95
CA ARG A 257 -10.24 -29.63 11.99
C ARG A 257 -9.52 -29.78 10.66
N GLU A 258 -10.29 -29.91 9.58
CA GLU A 258 -9.80 -29.86 8.20
C GLU A 258 -10.62 -28.82 7.44
N GLY A 259 -10.06 -27.61 7.29
CA GLY A 259 -10.77 -26.48 6.70
C GLY A 259 -12.00 -26.08 7.52
N ASN A 260 -13.19 -26.33 6.97
CA ASN A 260 -14.47 -26.04 7.61
C ASN A 260 -15.10 -27.28 8.30
N ASP A 261 -14.51 -28.46 8.09
CA ASP A 261 -15.04 -29.72 8.60
C ASP A 261 -14.31 -30.15 9.88
N LEU A 262 -15.03 -30.87 10.74
CA LEU A 262 -14.51 -31.41 12.00
C LEU A 262 -14.63 -32.93 11.99
N HIS A 263 -13.49 -33.61 12.08
CA HIS A 263 -13.41 -35.07 12.12
C HIS A 263 -13.22 -35.55 13.55
N THR A 264 -13.97 -36.58 13.95
CA THR A 264 -13.79 -37.29 15.22
C THR A 264 -13.99 -38.78 15.02
N THR A 265 -13.26 -39.59 15.78
CA THR A 265 -13.42 -41.04 15.81
C THR A 265 -14.19 -41.42 17.06
N VAL A 266 -15.47 -41.79 16.90
CA VAL A 266 -16.32 -42.24 18.01
C VAL A 266 -16.35 -43.77 18.05
N THR A 267 -15.91 -44.35 19.15
CA THR A 267 -16.02 -45.80 19.38
C THR A 267 -17.42 -46.12 19.93
N ILE A 268 -18.26 -46.77 19.12
CA ILE A 268 -19.61 -47.17 19.52
C ILE A 268 -19.60 -48.67 19.86
N THR A 269 -20.25 -49.06 20.97
CA THR A 269 -20.42 -50.47 21.31
C THR A 269 -21.50 -51.11 20.43
N LEU A 270 -21.33 -52.39 20.09
CA LEU A 270 -22.31 -53.13 19.26
C LEU A 270 -23.75 -53.01 19.80
N VAL A 271 -23.93 -53.07 21.12
CA VAL A 271 -25.25 -52.93 21.75
C VAL A 271 -25.85 -51.55 21.51
N SER A 272 -25.06 -50.48 21.64
CA SER A 272 -25.50 -49.11 21.37
C SER A 272 -25.82 -48.90 19.89
N PHE A 273 -25.04 -49.50 18.98
CA PHE A 273 -25.29 -49.46 17.55
C PHE A 273 -26.64 -50.11 17.18
N PHE A 274 -26.94 -51.30 17.72
CA PHE A 274 -28.21 -51.99 17.46
C PHE A 274 -29.42 -51.21 18.01
N LEU A 275 -29.28 -50.58 19.19
CA LEU A 275 -30.34 -49.74 19.78
C LEU A 275 -30.58 -48.45 18.99
N LEU A 276 -29.52 -47.79 18.50
CA LEU A 276 -29.62 -46.57 17.68
C LEU A 276 -30.19 -46.86 16.28
N CYS A 277 -29.84 -48.00 15.69
CA CYS A 277 -30.33 -48.38 14.36
C CYS A 277 -31.83 -48.73 14.35
N PHE A 278 -32.38 -49.16 15.49
CA PHE A 278 -33.82 -49.43 15.65
C PHE A 278 -34.66 -48.16 15.83
N LEU A 279 -34.03 -47.02 16.16
CA LEU A 279 -34.72 -45.73 16.38
C LEU A 279 -34.85 -44.88 15.11
N PHE A 280 -34.22 -45.29 14.01
CA PHE A 280 -34.23 -44.60 12.71
C PHE A 280 -34.89 -45.42 11.58
N LEU A 281 -35.61 -46.49 11.92
CA LEU A 281 -36.49 -47.28 11.04
C LEU A 281 -37.94 -47.13 11.51
#